data_AF-A0A1Y0HQH1-F1
#
_entry.id   AF-A0A1Y0HQH1-F1
#
_cell.length_a   1.000
_cell.length_b   1.000
_cell.length_c   1.000
_cell.angle_alpha   90.00
_cell.angle_beta   90.00
_cell.angle_gamma   90.00
#
_symmetry.space_group_name_H-M   'P 1'
#
loop_
_entity.id
_entity.type
_entity.pdbx_description
1 polymer ?
#
loop_
_entity_poly.entity_id
_entity_poly.type
_entity_poly.pdbx_seq_one_letter_code
_entity_poly.pdbx_strand_id
1 'polypeptide(L)' 'MKLTPYSQNAFTPIPSKFTLFRRTCVIWQVIKFIMINIRMTILIIKSHH' A
#
# COMPACT_ATOMS: atom_id res chain seq x y z
N MET A 1 14.57 -18.57 -23.42
CA MET A 1 14.91 -17.13 -23.38
C MET A 1 15.38 -16.78 -21.97
N LYS A 2 16.69 -16.55 -21.78
CA LYS A 2 17.28 -16.23 -20.47
C LYS A 2 16.96 -14.77 -20.11
N LEU A 3 16.25 -14.54 -19.01
CA LEU A 3 16.01 -13.21 -18.46
C LEU A 3 17.28 -12.74 -17.75
N THR A 4 17.93 -11.70 -18.28
CA THR A 4 19.08 -11.04 -17.63
C THR A 4 18.57 -9.95 -16.69
N PRO A 5 18.96 -9.95 -15.40
CA PRO A 5 18.61 -8.86 -14.48
C PRO A 5 19.33 -7.59 -14.95
N TYR A 6 18.61 -6.46 -15.05
CA TYR A 6 19.09 -5.14 -15.52
C TYR A 6 19.32 -4.96 -17.04
N SER A 7 18.57 -5.64 -17.90
CA SER A 7 18.46 -5.20 -19.31
C SER A 7 17.47 -4.03 -19.44
N GLN A 8 17.54 -3.22 -20.49
CA GLN A 8 16.56 -2.14 -20.76
C GLN A 8 15.13 -2.68 -20.95
N ASN A 9 14.98 -3.97 -21.22
CA ASN A 9 13.71 -4.71 -21.25
C ASN A 9 13.37 -5.37 -19.91
N ALA A 10 14.15 -5.13 -18.85
CA ALA A 10 13.83 -5.54 -17.49
C ALA A 10 12.67 -4.65 -17.03
N PHE A 11 11.47 -5.09 -17.40
CA PHE A 11 10.19 -4.49 -17.08
C PHE A 11 10.24 -3.89 -15.68
N THR A 12 10.19 -2.56 -15.58
CA THR A 12 9.71 -1.91 -14.36
C THR A 12 8.44 -2.64 -13.96
N PRO A 13 8.27 -3.09 -12.70
CA PRO A 13 7.09 -3.84 -12.31
C PRO A 13 5.87 -2.96 -12.57
N ILE A 14 5.23 -3.17 -13.72
CA ILE A 14 4.04 -2.43 -14.12
C ILE A 14 3.01 -2.82 -13.07
N PRO A 15 2.53 -1.88 -12.24
CA PRO A 15 1.62 -2.22 -11.18
C PRO A 15 0.42 -2.91 -11.82
N SER A 16 0.16 -4.15 -11.40
CA SER A 16 -1.03 -4.88 -11.84
C SER A 16 -2.26 -3.99 -11.72
N LYS A 17 -3.22 -4.14 -12.65
CA LYS A 17 -4.48 -3.37 -12.66
C LYS A 17 -5.15 -3.39 -11.28
N PHE A 18 -4.98 -4.47 -10.53
CA PHE A 18 -5.41 -4.62 -9.14
C PHE A 18 -4.71 -3.65 -8.16
N THR A 19 -3.39 -3.49 -8.26
CA THR A 19 -2.61 -2.52 -7.47
C THR A 19 -3.02 -1.08 -7.79
N LEU A 20 -3.37 -0.79 -9.04
CA LEU A 20 -3.86 0.52 -9.46
C LEU A 20 -5.28 0.80 -8.93
N PHE A 21 -6.19 -0.18 -9.05
CA PHE A 21 -7.57 -0.10 -8.55
C PHE A 21 -7.62 0.13 -7.03
N ARG A 22 -6.77 -0.56 -6.28
CA ARG A 22 -6.64 -0.35 -4.84
C ARG A 22 -6.11 1.04 -4.49
N ARG A 23 -5.37 1.70 -5.39
CA ARG A 23 -4.89 3.08 -5.20
C ARG A 23 -5.98 4.11 -5.50
N THR A 24 -6.87 3.87 -6.47
CA THR A 24 -7.96 4.79 -6.86
C THR A 24 -9.25 4.63 -6.06
N CYS A 25 -9.44 3.50 -5.36
CA CYS A 25 -10.64 3.27 -4.56
C CYS A 25 -10.69 4.18 -3.32
N VAL A 26 -11.49 5.24 -3.38
CA VAL A 26 -11.70 6.20 -2.27
C VAL A 26 -12.28 5.51 -1.04
N ILE A 27 -13.17 4.52 -1.22
CA ILE A 27 -13.72 3.72 -0.11
C ILE A 27 -12.60 3.01 0.66
N TRP A 28 -11.64 2.41 -0.05
CA TRP A 28 -10.49 1.76 0.55
C TRP A 28 -9.51 2.75 1.19
N GLN A 29 -9.40 3.97 0.66
CA GLN A 29 -8.62 5.04 1.28
C GLN A 29 -9.24 5.48 2.62
N VAL A 30 -10.57 5.63 2.70
CA VAL A 30 -11.29 6.00 3.93
C VAL A 30 -11.15 4.93 5.01
N ILE A 31 -11.29 3.64 4.65
CA ILE A 31 -11.10 2.54 5.61
C ILE A 31 -9.69 2.58 6.21
N LYS A 32 -8.65 2.75 5.37
CA LYS A 32 -7.27 2.87 5.86
C LYS A 32 -7.07 4.09 6.76
N PHE A 33 -7.69 5.23 6.43
CA PHE A 33 -7.63 6.43 7.26
C PHE A 33 -8.22 6.16 8.65
N ILE A 34 -9.40 5.56 8.71
CA ILE A 34 -10.05 5.19 9.99
C ILE A 34 -9.16 4.22 10.77
N MET A 35 -8.64 3.16 10.13
CA MET A 35 -7.78 2.18 10.81
C MET A 35 -6.50 2.79 11.39
N ILE A 36 -5.86 3.71 10.66
CA ILE A 36 -4.65 4.40 11.14
C ILE A 36 -4.99 5.30 12.33
N ASN A 37 -6.05 6.11 12.24
CA ASN A 37 -6.48 6.98 13.33
C ASN A 37 -6.77 6.16 14.59
N ILE A 38 -7.54 5.08 14.47
CA ILE A 38 -7.84 4.17 15.59
C ILE A 38 -6.55 3.59 16.20
N ARG A 39 -5.61 3.10 15.38
CA ARG A 39 -4.36 2.52 15.89
C ARG A 39 -3.50 3.53 16.64
N MET A 40 -3.40 4.76 16.14
CA MET A 40 -2.63 5.82 16.80
C MET A 40 -3.31 6.22 18.12
N THR A 41 -4.63 6.37 18.14
CA THR A 41 -5.39 6.64 19.37
C THR A 41 -5.21 5.52 20.41
N ILE A 42 -5.31 4.25 20.00
CA ILE A 42 -5.09 3.11 20.89
C ILE A 42 -3.66 3.11 21.43
N LEU A 43 -2.65 3.40 20.60
CA LEU A 43 -1.26 3.47 21.02
C LEU A 43 -1.06 4.54 22.11
N ILE A 44 -1.61 5.74 21.91
CA ILE A 44 -1.53 6.84 22.88
C ILE A 44 -2.20 6.45 24.20
N ILE A 45 -3.40 5.85 24.15
CA ILE A 45 -4.12 5.39 25.35
C ILE A 45 -3.31 4.33 26.10
N LYS A 46 -2.74 3.35 25.38
CA LYS A 46 -1.92 2.30 25.98
C LYS A 46 -0.58 2.80 26.53
N SER A 47 -0.01 3.87 25.98
CA SER A 47 1.25 4.42 26.46
C SER A 47 1.10 5.27 27.73
N HIS A 48 -0.11 5.74 28.04
CA HIS A 48 -0.38 6.62 29.18
C HIS A 48 -0.79 5.87 30.47
N HIS A 49 -0.87 4.53 30.44
CA HIS A 49 -1.04 3.65 31.59
C HIS A 49 0.20 2.77 31.74
#